data_AF-A0A126Z404-F1
#
_entry.id   AF-A0A126Z404-F1
#
_cell.length_a   1.000
_cell.length_b   1.000
_cell.length_c   1.000
_cell.angle_alpha   90.00
_cell.angle_beta   90.00
_cell.angle_gamma   90.00
#
_symmetry.space_group_name_H-M   'P 1'
#
loop_
_entity.id
_entity.type
_entity.pdbx_description
1 polymer ?
#
loop_
_entity_poly.entity_id
_entity_poly.type
_entity_poly.pdbx_seq_one_letter_code
_entity_poly.pdbx_strand_id
1 'polypeptide(L)'
;MSPTPPAAHTWTFSDGQVVETAGYGVVGRNPSAERLAEQLDGSQEARLVTVVDDAKSISRTHFAFGPFDGLLWVADAGSGNGTRLIYPDGSAFTLEPGVRYEVDSGSRVTFGSFWVRVS
;
A
#
# COMPACT_ATOMS: atom_id res chain seq x y z
N MET A 1 24.55 14.14 16.29
CA MET A 1 24.48 13.23 15.15
C MET A 1 23.09 13.40 14.57
N SER A 2 22.96 13.79 13.30
CA SER A 2 21.65 13.87 12.66
C SER A 2 21.10 12.44 12.49
N PRO A 3 19.79 12.20 12.69
CA PRO A 3 19.22 10.90 12.38
C PRO A 3 19.46 10.59 10.89
N THR A 4 19.83 9.35 10.59
CA THR A 4 19.90 8.89 9.19
C THR A 4 18.47 8.90 8.66
N PRO A 5 18.17 9.54 7.51
CA PRO A 5 16.83 9.52 6.97
C PRO A 5 16.41 8.07 6.70
N PRO A 6 15.14 7.70 6.95
CA PRO A 6 14.66 6.35 6.70
C PRO A 6 14.90 5.96 5.23
N ALA A 7 15.29 4.70 5.00
CA ALA A 7 15.48 4.18 3.66
C ALA A 7 14.15 4.24 2.90
N ALA A 8 14.19 4.74 1.66
CA ALA A 8 13.04 4.68 0.77
C ALA A 8 12.83 3.24 0.29
N HIS A 9 11.57 2.84 0.17
CA HIS A 9 11.19 1.54 -0.34
C HIS A 9 10.55 1.68 -1.72
N THR A 10 10.76 0.69 -2.57
CA THR A 10 10.28 0.71 -3.95
C THR A 10 9.04 -0.16 -4.11
N TRP A 11 7.98 0.44 -4.65
CA TRP A 11 6.70 -0.21 -4.94
C TRP A 11 6.54 -0.26 -6.46
N THR A 12 6.66 -1.45 -7.04
CA THR A 12 6.55 -1.67 -8.49
C THR A 12 5.19 -2.26 -8.84
N PHE A 13 4.37 -1.49 -9.54
CA PHE A 13 3.01 -1.84 -9.92
C PHE A 13 2.98 -2.65 -11.22
N SER A 14 1.93 -3.45 -11.38
CA SER A 14 1.73 -4.32 -12.54
C SER A 14 1.51 -3.56 -13.85
N ASP A 15 1.18 -2.26 -13.79
CA ASP A 15 1.08 -1.36 -14.94
C ASP A 15 2.42 -0.71 -15.33
N GLY A 16 3.50 -1.04 -14.61
CA GLY A 16 4.84 -0.49 -14.81
C GLY A 16 5.14 0.77 -14.00
N GLN A 17 4.18 1.32 -13.25
CA GLN A 17 4.43 2.43 -12.34
C GLN A 17 5.39 2.01 -11.24
N VAL A 18 6.35 2.87 -10.90
CA VAL A 18 7.27 2.69 -9.79
C VAL A 18 7.12 3.85 -8.83
N VAL A 19 6.96 3.54 -7.54
CA VAL A 19 6.83 4.53 -6.47
C VAL A 19 7.90 4.27 -5.43
N GLU A 20 8.81 5.24 -5.27
CA GLU A 20 9.77 5.26 -4.18
C GLU A 20 9.24 6.16 -3.06
N THR A 21 9.17 5.64 -1.83
CA THR A 21 8.77 6.46 -0.67
C THR A 21 9.40 5.95 0.61
N ALA A 22 9.82 6.91 1.45
CA ALA A 22 10.25 6.66 2.82
C ALA A 22 9.12 6.88 3.84
N GLY A 23 7.95 7.36 3.40
CA GLY A 23 6.77 7.62 4.22
C GLY A 23 5.55 6.86 3.72
N TYR A 24 4.36 7.33 4.09
CA TYR A 24 3.11 6.65 3.75
C TYR A 24 2.71 6.82 2.29
N GLY A 25 1.90 5.88 1.81
CA GLY A 25 1.23 5.96 0.51
C GLY A 25 -0.20 5.43 0.56
N VAL A 26 -1.01 5.91 -0.37
CA VAL A 26 -2.41 5.55 -0.53
C VAL A 26 -2.67 5.24 -1.99
N VAL A 27 -3.21 4.06 -2.26
CA VAL A 27 -3.41 3.54 -3.62
C VAL A 27 -4.89 3.45 -3.95
N GLY A 28 -5.25 3.79 -5.18
CA GLY A 28 -6.58 3.51 -5.75
C GLY A 28 -6.80 4.23 -7.08
N ARG A 29 -8.03 4.18 -7.62
CA ARG A 29 -8.34 4.88 -8.90
C ARG A 29 -8.57 6.39 -8.76
N ASN A 30 -8.80 6.86 -7.54
CA ASN A 30 -8.90 8.28 -7.19
C ASN A 30 -8.64 8.45 -5.68
N PRO A 31 -7.38 8.25 -5.25
CA PRO A 31 -7.04 8.09 -3.85
C PRO A 31 -7.16 9.41 -3.06
N SER A 32 -7.61 9.28 -1.81
CA SER A 32 -7.60 10.34 -0.79
C SER A 32 -7.17 9.73 0.56
N ALA A 33 -6.39 10.48 1.32
CA ALA A 33 -5.92 10.12 2.66
C ALA A 33 -6.88 10.55 3.79
N GLU A 34 -7.93 11.34 3.49
CA GLU A 34 -8.77 11.99 4.50
C GLU A 34 -9.43 11.02 5.50
N ARG A 35 -9.76 9.79 5.05
CA ARG A 35 -10.42 8.76 5.86
C ARG A 35 -9.44 7.72 6.42
N LEU A 36 -8.13 7.97 6.32
CA LEU A 36 -7.08 7.04 6.70
C LEU A 36 -6.20 7.58 7.83
N ALA A 37 -6.63 8.63 8.54
CA ALA A 37 -5.84 9.25 9.61
C ALA A 37 -5.35 8.23 10.65
N GLU A 38 -6.18 7.26 11.03
CA GLU A 38 -5.80 6.18 11.95
C GLU A 38 -4.71 5.26 11.36
N GLN A 39 -4.85 4.89 10.08
CA GLN A 39 -3.85 4.06 9.38
C GLN A 39 -2.58 4.83 9.06
N LEU A 40 -2.59 6.15 9.09
CA LEU A 40 -1.45 7.01 8.74
C LEU A 40 -0.82 7.69 9.97
N ASP A 41 -1.13 7.20 11.18
CA ASP A 41 -0.64 7.76 12.45
C ASP A 41 -0.88 9.27 12.59
N GLY A 42 -2.04 9.74 12.11
CA GLY A 42 -2.42 11.15 12.09
C GLY A 42 -1.73 11.99 11.01
N SER A 43 -0.86 11.39 10.19
CA SER A 43 -0.20 12.10 9.09
C SER A 43 -1.20 12.48 7.99
N GLN A 44 -1.11 13.72 7.53
CA GLN A 44 -1.79 14.18 6.32
C GLN A 44 -0.90 14.07 5.07
N GLU A 45 0.38 13.76 5.27
CA GLU A 45 1.36 13.60 4.21
C GLU A 45 1.44 12.13 3.81
N ALA A 46 0.78 11.80 2.70
CA ALA A 46 0.85 10.50 2.07
C ALA A 46 0.98 10.63 0.56
N ARG A 47 1.79 9.77 -0.04
CA ARG A 47 1.91 9.69 -1.50
C ARG A 47 0.61 9.11 -2.07
N LEU A 48 -0.13 9.93 -2.81
CA LEU A 48 -1.31 9.48 -3.55
C LEU A 48 -0.88 8.78 -4.84
N VAL A 49 -1.17 7.49 -4.96
CA VAL A 49 -0.81 6.65 -6.11
C VAL A 49 -2.08 6.27 -6.86
N THR A 50 -2.26 6.88 -8.02
CA THR A 50 -3.41 6.62 -8.89
C THR A 50 -3.10 5.50 -9.86
N VAL A 51 -3.90 4.43 -9.83
CA VAL A 51 -3.86 3.34 -10.81
C VAL A 51 -5.04 3.49 -11.78
N VAL A 52 -4.76 3.47 -13.08
CA VAL A 52 -5.78 3.57 -14.13
C VAL A 52 -6.49 2.22 -14.26
N ASP A 53 -7.78 2.19 -13.93
CA ASP A 53 -8.60 0.98 -13.89
C ASP A 53 -9.95 1.21 -14.57
N ASP A 54 -9.98 1.03 -15.89
CA ASP A 54 -11.19 1.21 -16.70
C ASP A 54 -12.28 0.21 -16.34
N ALA A 55 -11.89 -0.98 -15.88
CA ALA A 55 -12.80 -2.04 -15.44
C ALA A 55 -13.48 -1.71 -14.10
N LYS A 56 -13.04 -0.67 -13.38
CA LYS A 56 -13.52 -0.29 -12.04
C LYS A 56 -13.44 -1.46 -11.03
N SER A 57 -12.41 -2.29 -11.19
CA SER A 57 -12.05 -3.36 -10.27
C SER A 57 -11.40 -2.87 -8.96
N ILE A 58 -11.03 -1.59 -8.85
CA ILE A 58 -10.42 -0.99 -7.67
C ILE A 58 -11.28 0.15 -7.09
N SER A 59 -11.32 0.25 -5.76
CA SER A 59 -11.92 1.39 -5.06
C SER A 59 -11.18 2.70 -5.34
N ARG A 60 -11.87 3.83 -5.10
CA ARG A 60 -11.26 5.18 -5.18
C ARG A 60 -10.01 5.27 -4.30
N THR A 61 -10.17 4.90 -3.04
CA THR A 61 -9.11 4.57 -2.09
C THR A 61 -9.22 3.08 -1.82
N HIS A 62 -8.16 2.31 -2.09
CA HIS A 62 -8.19 0.85 -2.03
C HIS A 62 -7.38 0.30 -0.86
N PHE A 63 -6.12 0.73 -0.72
CA PHE A 63 -5.29 0.36 0.41
C PHE A 63 -4.31 1.50 0.74
N ALA A 64 -3.79 1.46 1.96
CA ALA A 64 -2.71 2.29 2.45
C ALA A 64 -1.49 1.44 2.72
N PHE A 65 -0.31 2.07 2.70
CA PHE A 65 0.93 1.43 3.08
C PHE A 65 1.88 2.45 3.72
N GLY A 66 2.91 1.96 4.40
CA GLY A 66 3.98 2.81 4.90
C GLY A 66 4.90 2.10 5.87
N PRO A 67 5.82 2.86 6.49
CA PRO A 67 6.72 2.32 7.50
C PRO A 67 6.06 2.24 8.89
N PHE A 68 6.53 1.31 9.71
CA PHE A 68 6.31 1.26 11.16
C PHE A 68 7.50 0.55 11.80
N ASP A 69 8.23 1.25 12.68
CA ASP A 69 9.40 0.72 13.42
C ASP A 69 10.43 -0.03 12.56
N GLY A 70 10.74 0.50 11.37
CA GLY A 70 11.70 -0.09 10.43
C GLY A 70 11.14 -1.22 9.55
N LEU A 71 9.87 -1.59 9.74
CA LEU A 71 9.13 -2.54 8.92
C LEU A 71 8.19 -1.80 7.97
N LEU A 72 7.71 -2.48 6.93
CA LEU A 72 6.64 -1.99 6.07
C LEU A 72 5.33 -2.64 6.44
N TRP A 73 4.23 -1.92 6.19
CA TRP A 73 2.89 -2.45 6.35
C TRP A 73 1.99 -2.06 5.18
N VAL A 74 0.90 -2.84 5.05
CA VAL A 74 -0.23 -2.60 4.15
C VAL A 74 -1.53 -2.75 4.93
N ALA A 75 -2.52 -1.89 4.63
CA ALA A 75 -3.86 -1.98 5.20
C ALA A 75 -4.91 -1.76 4.11
N ASP A 76 -5.90 -2.65 4.03
CA ASP A 76 -7.06 -2.44 3.15
C ASP A 76 -7.88 -1.24 3.65
N ALA A 77 -8.36 -0.39 2.74
CA ALA A 77 -9.08 0.83 3.07
C ALA A 77 -10.61 0.67 3.07
N GLY A 78 -11.11 -0.55 3.29
CA GLY A 78 -12.52 -0.92 3.10
C GLY A 78 -12.86 -1.04 1.61
N SER A 79 -11.99 -1.70 0.85
CA SER A 79 -12.16 -1.83 -0.59
C SER A 79 -13.29 -2.81 -0.95
N GLY A 80 -13.92 -2.61 -2.12
CA GLY A 80 -15.06 -3.44 -2.53
C GLY A 80 -14.67 -4.87 -2.94
N ASN A 81 -13.49 -5.03 -3.55
CA ASN A 81 -12.99 -6.32 -4.03
C ASN A 81 -11.94 -6.95 -3.10
N GLY A 82 -11.58 -6.26 -2.02
CA GLY A 82 -10.58 -6.70 -1.05
C GLY A 82 -9.14 -6.55 -1.53
N THR A 83 -8.25 -6.61 -0.55
CA THR A 83 -6.79 -6.65 -0.74
C THR A 83 -6.25 -7.98 -0.22
N ARG A 84 -5.29 -8.57 -0.92
CA ARG A 84 -4.57 -9.77 -0.48
C ARG A 84 -3.07 -9.53 -0.47
N LEU A 85 -2.39 -10.10 0.52
CA LEU A 85 -0.94 -10.12 0.62
C LEU A 85 -0.44 -11.53 0.28
N ILE A 86 0.60 -11.60 -0.53
CA ILE A 86 1.30 -12.82 -0.94
C ILE A 86 2.77 -12.66 -0.61
N TYR A 87 3.30 -13.51 0.28
CA TYR A 87 4.70 -13.50 0.68
C TYR A 87 5.59 -14.22 -0.34
N PRO A 88 6.92 -14.03 -0.27
CA PRO A 88 7.86 -14.72 -1.14
C PRO A 88 7.81 -16.25 -1.07
N ASP A 89 7.39 -16.81 0.07
CA ASP A 89 7.20 -18.26 0.28
C ASP A 89 5.92 -18.81 -0.36
N GLY A 90 5.08 -17.93 -0.93
CA GLY A 90 3.80 -18.26 -1.57
C GLY A 90 2.62 -18.30 -0.61
N SER A 91 2.82 -18.10 0.69
CA SER A 91 1.71 -17.93 1.64
C SER A 91 0.91 -16.68 1.29
N ALA A 92 -0.42 -16.78 1.41
CA ALA A 92 -1.30 -15.70 1.00
C ALA A 92 -2.52 -15.59 1.92
N PHE A 93 -2.92 -14.37 2.26
CA PHE A 93 -4.14 -14.12 3.01
C PHE A 93 -4.82 -12.82 2.58
N THR A 94 -6.13 -12.73 2.88
CA THR A 94 -6.94 -11.53 2.66
C THR A 94 -6.77 -10.61 3.86
N LEU A 95 -6.61 -9.31 3.61
CA LEU A 95 -6.48 -8.32 4.66
C LEU A 95 -7.85 -7.96 5.22
N GLU A 96 -7.93 -7.81 6.54
CA GLU A 96 -9.07 -7.18 7.18
C GLU A 96 -9.06 -5.66 6.94
N PRO A 97 -10.21 -5.03 6.62
CA PRO A 97 -10.30 -3.59 6.45
C PRO A 97 -9.79 -2.81 7.67
N GLY A 98 -8.91 -1.84 7.42
CA GLY A 98 -8.35 -0.94 8.43
C GLY A 98 -7.24 -1.52 9.30
N VAL A 99 -6.96 -2.82 9.20
CA VAL A 99 -5.90 -3.50 9.96
C VAL A 99 -4.59 -3.44 9.19
N ARG A 100 -3.50 -3.03 9.87
CA ARG A 100 -2.16 -3.05 9.30
C ARG A 100 -1.58 -4.46 9.39
N TYR A 101 -1.09 -4.96 8.26
CA TYR A 101 -0.32 -6.19 8.16
C TYR A 101 1.08 -5.87 7.69
N GLU A 102 2.07 -6.52 8.31
CA GLU A 102 3.47 -6.41 7.92
C GLU A 102 3.68 -6.92 6.48
N VAL A 103 4.63 -6.31 5.76
CA VAL A 103 4.99 -6.66 4.39
C VAL A 103 6.49 -6.83 4.28
N ASP A 104 6.91 -8.04 3.90
CA ASP A 104 8.31 -8.30 3.61
C ASP A 104 8.71 -7.80 2.23
N SER A 105 9.99 -7.46 2.08
CA SER A 105 10.59 -7.24 0.77
C SER A 105 10.41 -8.47 -0.13
N GLY A 106 10.00 -8.26 -1.37
CA GLY A 106 9.66 -9.32 -2.33
C GLY A 106 8.20 -9.74 -2.30
N SER A 107 7.42 -9.36 -1.28
CA SER A 107 5.99 -9.64 -1.22
C SER A 107 5.22 -8.93 -2.33
N ARG A 108 4.04 -9.47 -2.65
CA ARG A 108 3.08 -8.86 -3.57
C ARG A 108 1.76 -8.57 -2.85
N VAL A 109 1.25 -7.36 -3.06
CA VAL A 109 -0.10 -6.97 -2.68
C VAL A 109 -0.96 -7.00 -3.94
N THR A 110 -2.02 -7.80 -3.94
CA THR A 110 -2.96 -7.92 -5.07
C THR A 110 -4.28 -7.22 -4.73
N PHE A 111 -4.82 -6.47 -5.69
CA PHE A 111 -6.01 -5.64 -5.51
C PHE A 111 -6.73 -5.45 -6.87
N GLY A 112 -8.01 -5.82 -6.92
CA GLY A 112 -8.73 -5.86 -8.21
C GLY A 112 -7.99 -6.74 -9.24
N SER A 113 -7.75 -6.20 -10.44
CA SER A 113 -6.97 -6.87 -11.50
C SER A 113 -5.47 -6.56 -11.47
N PHE A 114 -5.00 -5.85 -10.44
CA PHE A 114 -3.65 -5.32 -10.34
C PHE A 114 -2.88 -5.95 -9.20
N TRP A 115 -1.57 -5.75 -9.22
CA TRP A 115 -0.69 -6.07 -8.12
C TRP A 115 0.43 -5.04 -7.99
N VAL A 116 1.00 -4.95 -6.81
CA VAL A 116 2.22 -4.20 -6.54
C VAL A 116 3.20 -5.10 -5.80
N ARG A 117 4.47 -5.01 -6.16
CA ARG A 117 5.57 -5.71 -5.49
C ARG A 117 6.40 -4.71 -4.68
N VAL A 118 6.79 -5.12 -3.49
CA VAL A 118 7.69 -4.37 -2.61
C VAL A 118 9.14 -4.84 -2.81
N SER A 119 10.10 -3.92 -2.83
CA SER A 119 11.55 -4.20 -2.89
C SER A 119 12.38 -3.12 -2.23
#